data_AF-A0A382QIE9-F1
#
_entry.id   AF-A0A382QIE9-F1
#
_cell.length_a   1.000
_cell.length_b   1.000
_cell.length_c   1.000
_cell.angle_alpha   90.00
_cell.angle_beta   90.00
_cell.angle_gamma   90.00
#
_symmetry.space_group_name_H-M   'P 1'
#
loop_
_entity.id
_entity.type
_entity.pdbx_description
1 polymer ?
#
loop_
_entity_poly.entity_id
_entity_poly.type
_entity_poly.pdbx_seq_one_letter_code
_entity_poly.pdbx_strand_id
1 'polypeptide(L)'
;MEIFNLIIVITGGFLLLVFIHDIVQKKHGILRNFPVVGHLRYLLEKIGPELRQYWVANDKEEMPFTRAERSWVYATSKKQNSNFGFGSSELMYDAGYPVLKHSAFPTRDKYDTEGKLLTSTMPCAKLIGASHNRKNPYRPQSIVNISAMSFGSLGKNAVAALNLGAKEAHCYQNTGEGGISPYHKLGSDLVWQIGTGYFGARDAEGKFSLEVFKQAIENNPTVKMIEIKLSQGAKPGKGGILPKDKITEEISKIRGIPRDRDCISPNSHSEFTNVSELV
;
A
#
# COMPACT_ATOMS: atom_id res chain seq x y z
N MET A 1 47.29 34.65 -30.32
CA MET A 1 46.30 35.05 -29.28
C MET A 1 44.89 35.19 -29.84
N GLU A 2 44.69 35.70 -31.05
CA GLU A 2 43.34 35.94 -31.60
C GLU A 2 42.49 34.66 -31.78
N ILE A 3 43.07 33.57 -32.28
CA ILE A 3 42.34 32.30 -32.47
C ILE A 3 41.86 31.71 -31.13
N PHE A 4 42.70 31.81 -30.09
CA PHE A 4 42.36 31.30 -28.76
C PHE A 4 41.21 32.09 -28.13
N ASN A 5 41.24 33.42 -28.27
CA ASN A 5 40.16 34.29 -27.80
C ASN A 5 38.86 34.05 -28.60
N LEU A 6 38.95 33.81 -29.90
CA LEU A 6 37.80 33.47 -30.74
C LEU A 6 37.13 32.16 -30.29
N ILE A 7 37.93 31.14 -29.98
CA ILE A 7 37.42 29.85 -29.46
C ILE A 7 36.70 30.06 -28.13
N ILE A 8 37.28 30.82 -27.19
CA ILE A 8 36.66 31.10 -25.89
C ILE A 8 35.31 31.81 -26.06
N VAL A 9 35.23 32.80 -26.95
CA VAL A 9 33.98 33.56 -27.18
C VAL A 9 32.91 32.66 -27.79
N ILE A 10 33.28 31.80 -28.76
CA ILE A 10 32.33 30.86 -29.38
C ILE A 10 31.85 29.82 -28.37
N THR A 11 32.76 29.21 -27.60
CA THR A 11 32.40 28.21 -26.59
C THR A 11 31.56 28.82 -25.46
N GLY A 12 31.94 30.00 -24.97
CA GLY A 12 31.18 30.72 -23.95
C GLY A 12 29.79 31.11 -24.44
N GLY A 13 29.66 31.62 -25.66
CA GLY A 13 28.38 31.93 -26.29
C GLY A 13 27.48 30.71 -26.46
N PHE A 14 28.06 29.57 -26.88
CA PHE A 14 27.33 28.31 -26.98
C PHE A 14 26.82 27.83 -25.62
N LEU A 15 27.67 27.84 -24.59
CA LEU A 15 27.26 27.45 -23.23
C LEU A 15 26.18 28.36 -22.66
N LEU A 16 26.24 29.66 -22.96
CA LEU A 16 25.21 30.63 -22.57
C LEU A 16 23.86 30.33 -23.23
N LEU A 17 23.85 29.99 -24.52
CA LEU A 17 22.64 29.59 -25.24
C LEU A 17 22.03 28.31 -24.66
N VAL A 18 22.86 27.31 -24.34
CA VAL A 18 22.43 26.07 -23.69
C VAL A 18 21.87 26.36 -22.29
N PHE A 19 22.52 27.22 -21.52
CA PHE A 19 22.06 27.63 -20.20
C PHE A 19 20.68 28.30 -20.24
N ILE A 20 20.47 29.23 -21.18
CA ILE A 20 19.18 29.89 -21.39
C ILE A 20 18.11 28.86 -21.79
N HIS A 21 18.43 27.94 -22.69
CA HIS A 21 17.52 26.87 -23.10
C HIS A 21 17.10 25.98 -21.92
N ASP A 22 18.07 25.55 -21.09
CA ASP A 22 17.86 24.65 -19.96
C ASP A 22 16.95 25.25 -18.88
N ILE A 23 17.03 26.57 -18.65
CA ILE A 23 16.18 27.29 -17.68
C ILE A 23 14.77 27.51 -18.20
N VAL A 24 14.61 27.80 -19.49
CA VAL A 24 13.30 28.14 -20.09
C VAL A 24 12.45 26.90 -20.35
N GLN A 25 13.07 25.76 -20.66
CA GLN A 25 12.33 24.53 -20.94
C GLN A 25 11.59 24.01 -19.69
N LYS A 26 10.38 23.48 -19.89
CA LYS A 26 9.51 22.99 -18.81
C LYS A 26 9.42 21.46 -18.69
N LYS A 27 10.14 20.73 -19.55
CA LYS A 27 10.00 19.27 -19.71
C LYS A 27 10.97 18.46 -18.83
N HIS A 28 12.14 18.99 -18.52
CA HIS A 28 13.21 18.29 -17.79
C HIS A 28 13.60 19.05 -16.53
N GLY A 29 13.06 18.62 -15.37
CA GLY A 29 13.33 19.28 -14.08
C GLY A 29 14.81 19.29 -13.68
N ILE A 30 15.58 18.25 -14.06
CA ILE A 30 17.01 18.14 -13.73
C ILE A 30 17.84 19.18 -14.49
N LEU A 31 17.64 19.33 -15.80
CA LEU A 31 18.36 20.34 -16.61
C LEU A 31 18.02 21.76 -16.15
N ARG A 32 16.78 22.00 -15.71
CA ARG A 32 16.37 23.30 -15.19
C ARG A 32 16.98 23.65 -13.83
N ASN A 33 17.19 22.65 -12.96
CA ASN A 33 17.80 22.84 -11.64
C ASN A 33 19.34 22.87 -11.70
N PHE A 34 19.95 22.19 -12.68
CA PHE A 34 21.39 22.17 -12.91
C PHE A 34 21.71 22.41 -14.40
N PRO A 35 21.54 23.64 -14.91
CA PRO A 35 21.80 23.98 -16.31
C PRO A 35 23.24 23.67 -16.72
N VAL A 36 23.46 23.25 -17.97
CA VAL A 36 24.76 22.86 -18.54
C VAL A 36 25.36 21.59 -17.89
N VAL A 37 25.50 21.53 -16.56
CA VAL A 37 26.08 20.40 -15.82
C VAL A 37 25.19 19.16 -15.87
N GLY A 38 23.86 19.33 -15.90
CA GLY A 38 22.91 18.21 -16.00
C GLY A 38 23.07 17.36 -17.26
N HIS A 39 23.63 17.92 -18.34
CA HIS A 39 23.94 17.17 -19.57
C HIS A 39 25.03 16.13 -19.36
N LEU A 40 25.99 16.37 -18.44
CA LEU A 40 27.03 15.41 -18.09
C LEU A 40 26.43 14.13 -17.49
N ARG A 41 25.37 14.26 -16.67
CA ARG A 41 24.65 13.10 -16.12
C ARG A 41 24.07 12.22 -17.23
N TYR A 42 23.42 12.82 -18.22
CA TYR A 42 22.82 12.06 -19.32
C TYR A 42 23.87 11.45 -20.25
N LEU A 43 25.00 12.14 -20.44
CA LEU A 43 26.15 11.61 -21.17
C LEU A 43 26.72 10.38 -20.46
N LEU A 44 26.96 10.47 -19.15
CA LEU A 44 27.43 9.34 -18.33
C LEU A 44 26.40 8.22 -18.24
N GLU A 45 25.10 8.55 -18.24
CA GLU A 45 24.04 7.55 -18.28
C GLU A 45 24.05 6.75 -19.58
N LYS A 46 24.38 7.40 -20.70
CA LYS A 46 24.49 6.79 -22.03
C LYS A 46 25.71 5.88 -22.17
N ILE A 47 26.84 6.23 -21.54
CA ILE A 47 28.10 5.45 -21.52
C ILE A 47 28.08 4.39 -20.40
N GLY A 48 27.15 4.52 -19.46
CA GLY A 48 27.03 3.63 -18.32
C GLY A 48 26.88 2.14 -18.68
N PRO A 49 26.11 1.71 -19.70
CA PRO A 49 25.94 0.31 -20.04
C PRO A 49 27.26 -0.41 -20.33
N GLU A 50 28.17 0.26 -21.04
CA GLU A 50 29.47 -0.27 -21.46
C GLU A 50 30.48 -0.29 -20.29
N LEU A 51 30.44 0.70 -19.41
CA LEU A 51 31.29 0.75 -18.21
C LEU A 51 30.87 -0.25 -17.12
N ARG A 52 29.59 -0.63 -17.08
CA ARG A 52 29.01 -1.57 -16.09
C ARG A 52 29.47 -3.02 -16.25
N GLN A 53 29.87 -3.44 -17.45
CA GLN A 53 30.47 -4.76 -17.67
C GLN A 53 31.78 -4.94 -16.89
N TYR A 54 32.44 -3.84 -16.54
CA TYR A 54 33.77 -3.87 -15.94
C TYR A 54 33.83 -3.30 -14.52
N TRP A 55 33.07 -2.26 -14.15
CA TRP A 55 33.39 -1.47 -12.95
C TRP A 55 32.30 -1.31 -11.84
N VAL A 56 30.97 -1.37 -12.06
CA VAL A 56 29.99 -1.09 -10.97
C VAL A 56 28.59 -1.75 -11.16
N ALA A 57 28.07 -2.34 -10.08
CA ALA A 57 26.68 -2.66 -9.67
C ALA A 57 25.62 -3.09 -10.71
N ASN A 58 24.91 -4.18 -10.38
CA ASN A 58 23.81 -4.76 -11.16
C ASN A 58 22.57 -3.82 -11.20
N ASP A 59 21.74 -3.86 -12.26
CA ASP A 59 20.62 -2.91 -12.50
C ASP A 59 19.54 -2.88 -11.39
N LYS A 60 19.59 -3.83 -10.45
CA LYS A 60 18.66 -4.03 -9.34
C LYS A 60 19.23 -3.73 -7.95
N GLU A 61 20.50 -3.30 -7.85
CA GLU A 61 21.12 -3.02 -6.55
C GLU A 61 20.71 -1.67 -5.95
N GLU A 62 20.13 -0.76 -6.74
CA GLU A 62 19.64 0.52 -6.25
C GLU A 62 18.31 0.37 -5.48
N MET A 63 18.31 0.82 -4.22
CA MET A 63 17.13 0.87 -3.33
C MET A 63 16.71 2.34 -3.10
N PRO A 64 15.41 2.67 -2.97
CA PRO A 64 14.24 1.78 -2.82
C PRO A 64 13.57 1.35 -4.14
N PHE A 65 13.98 1.93 -5.27
CA PHE A 65 13.47 1.58 -6.60
C PHE A 65 14.65 1.30 -7.53
N THR A 66 14.58 0.16 -8.21
CA THR A 66 15.57 -0.28 -9.18
C THR A 66 15.62 0.67 -10.38
N ARG A 67 16.74 0.66 -11.11
CA ARG A 67 16.87 1.49 -12.32
C ARG A 67 15.90 1.07 -13.42
N ALA A 68 15.58 -0.23 -13.49
CA ALA A 68 14.58 -0.78 -14.40
C ALA A 68 13.20 -0.17 -14.12
N GLU A 69 12.77 -0.13 -12.86
CA GLU A 69 11.50 0.49 -12.46
C GLU A 69 11.47 1.98 -12.81
N ARG A 70 12.55 2.73 -12.51
CA ARG A 70 12.62 4.16 -12.85
C ARG A 70 12.57 4.40 -14.36
N SER A 71 13.31 3.61 -15.14
CA SER A 71 13.33 3.70 -16.61
C SER A 71 11.95 3.41 -17.21
N TRP A 72 11.25 2.42 -16.67
CA TRP A 72 9.89 2.07 -17.06
C TRP A 72 8.88 3.18 -16.72
N VAL A 73 8.95 3.76 -15.51
CA VAL A 73 8.12 4.90 -15.12
C VAL A 73 8.37 6.09 -16.05
N TYR A 74 9.64 6.40 -16.38
CA TYR A 74 9.96 7.50 -17.27
C TYR A 74 9.47 7.26 -18.71
N ALA A 75 9.68 6.07 -19.28
CA ALA A 75 9.21 5.73 -20.62
C ALA A 75 7.69 5.85 -20.72
N THR A 76 6.97 5.29 -19.73
CA THR A 76 5.51 5.37 -19.61
C THR A 76 5.04 6.83 -19.49
N SER A 77 5.67 7.62 -18.62
CA SER A 77 5.32 9.04 -18.42
C SER A 77 5.51 9.89 -19.68
N LYS A 78 6.47 9.51 -20.55
CA LYS A 78 6.77 10.20 -21.81
C LYS A 78 5.98 9.64 -23.00
N LYS A 79 5.06 8.69 -22.79
CA LYS A 79 4.32 7.96 -23.84
C LYS A 79 5.25 7.28 -24.86
N GLN A 80 6.43 6.87 -24.41
CA GLN A 80 7.40 6.12 -25.22
C GLN A 80 7.11 4.62 -25.11
N ASN A 81 7.75 3.82 -25.96
CA ASN A 81 7.66 2.36 -25.85
C ASN A 81 8.21 1.92 -24.49
N SER A 82 7.33 1.35 -23.66
CA SER A 82 7.65 0.80 -22.34
C SER A 82 7.96 -0.70 -22.38
N ASN A 83 7.99 -1.31 -23.57
CA ASN A 83 8.31 -2.72 -23.75
C ASN A 83 9.83 -2.88 -23.82
N PHE A 84 10.42 -3.35 -22.73
CA PHE A 84 11.82 -3.72 -22.67
C PHE A 84 11.97 -5.21 -22.99
N GLY A 85 12.95 -5.58 -23.81
CA GLY A 85 13.27 -6.98 -24.07
C GLY A 85 13.82 -7.63 -22.80
N PHE A 86 13.24 -8.76 -22.39
CA PHE A 86 13.72 -9.52 -21.25
C PHE A 86 14.85 -10.46 -21.67
N GLY A 87 16.02 -10.28 -21.07
CA GLY A 87 16.92 -11.39 -20.71
C GLY A 87 16.71 -11.71 -19.24
N SER A 88 16.90 -12.97 -18.82
CA SER A 88 16.75 -13.39 -17.43
C SER A 88 17.84 -12.78 -16.54
N SER A 89 17.62 -11.54 -16.09
CA SER A 89 18.39 -10.87 -15.03
C SER A 89 17.84 -11.20 -13.63
N GLU A 90 16.87 -12.11 -13.55
CA GLU A 90 16.29 -12.63 -12.31
C GLU A 90 17.11 -13.83 -11.83
N LEU A 91 17.44 -13.84 -10.53
CA LEU A 91 18.00 -15.01 -9.86
C LEU A 91 16.87 -15.99 -9.56
N MET A 92 16.41 -16.71 -10.60
CA MET A 92 15.23 -17.59 -10.53
C MET A 92 15.34 -18.75 -9.53
N TYR A 93 16.56 -19.01 -9.05
CA TYR A 93 16.87 -20.07 -8.09
C TYR A 93 17.07 -19.55 -6.66
N ASP A 94 16.96 -18.24 -6.43
CA ASP A 94 17.03 -17.68 -5.08
C ASP A 94 15.79 -18.05 -4.27
N ALA A 95 16.00 -18.26 -2.98
CA ALA A 95 14.93 -18.54 -2.04
C ALA A 95 13.93 -17.37 -2.02
N GLY A 96 12.65 -17.68 -2.29
CA GLY A 96 11.58 -16.69 -2.32
C GLY A 96 11.21 -16.16 -3.71
N TYR A 97 11.91 -16.57 -4.77
CA TYR A 97 11.52 -16.20 -6.14
C TYR A 97 10.17 -16.85 -6.51
N PRO A 98 9.11 -16.06 -6.81
CA PRO A 98 7.80 -16.62 -7.10
C PRO A 98 7.78 -17.24 -8.51
N VAL A 99 7.52 -18.55 -8.58
CA VAL A 99 7.31 -19.25 -9.86
C VAL A 99 5.82 -19.45 -10.09
N LEU A 100 5.27 -18.71 -11.06
CA LEU A 100 3.91 -18.93 -11.54
C LEU A 100 3.92 -20.05 -12.59
N LYS A 101 3.48 -21.25 -12.19
CA LYS A 101 3.35 -22.37 -13.13
C LYS A 101 2.18 -22.13 -14.07
N HIS A 102 2.42 -22.31 -15.37
CA HIS A 102 1.35 -22.31 -16.37
C HIS A 102 0.31 -23.39 -16.05
N SER A 103 -0.98 -23.03 -16.12
CA SER A 103 -2.06 -24.02 -16.08
C SER A 103 -2.38 -24.44 -17.52
N ALA A 104 -2.11 -25.71 -17.84
CA ALA A 104 -2.44 -26.29 -19.16
C ALA A 104 -3.95 -26.26 -19.46
N PHE A 105 -4.78 -26.10 -18.43
CA PHE A 105 -6.22 -25.94 -18.54
C PHE A 105 -6.61 -24.61 -17.87
N PRO A 106 -6.83 -23.54 -18.64
CA PRO A 106 -7.23 -22.26 -18.07
C PRO A 106 -8.60 -22.38 -17.41
N THR A 107 -8.83 -21.60 -16.36
CA THR A 107 -10.16 -21.48 -15.77
C THR A 107 -11.07 -20.78 -16.78
N ARG A 108 -12.28 -21.32 -16.96
CA ARG A 108 -13.28 -20.70 -17.84
C ARG A 108 -13.75 -19.40 -17.22
N ASP A 109 -13.93 -18.40 -18.08
CA ASP A 109 -14.65 -17.18 -17.76
C ASP A 109 -16.00 -17.53 -17.12
N LYS A 110 -16.26 -16.93 -15.97
CA LYS A 110 -17.55 -17.07 -15.29
C LYS A 110 -18.38 -15.84 -15.61
N TYR A 111 -19.66 -16.02 -15.84
CA TYR A 111 -20.61 -14.95 -16.09
C TYR A 111 -21.68 -15.00 -15.01
N ASP A 112 -22.20 -13.85 -14.61
CA ASP A 112 -23.39 -13.80 -13.76
C ASP A 112 -24.66 -14.19 -14.54
N THR A 113 -25.80 -14.22 -13.86
CA THR A 113 -27.11 -14.52 -14.45
C THR A 113 -27.56 -13.50 -15.51
N GLU A 114 -26.91 -12.34 -15.57
CA GLU A 114 -27.18 -11.25 -16.52
C GLU A 114 -26.18 -11.24 -17.69
N GLY A 115 -25.25 -12.21 -17.73
CA GLY A 115 -24.26 -12.35 -18.80
C GLY A 115 -23.04 -11.43 -18.65
N LYS A 116 -22.84 -10.80 -17.48
CA LYS A 116 -21.65 -9.98 -17.21
C LYS A 116 -20.48 -10.87 -16.78
N LEU A 117 -19.33 -10.65 -17.40
CA LEU A 117 -18.09 -11.35 -17.07
C LEU A 117 -17.69 -11.05 -15.61
N LEU A 118 -17.62 -12.10 -14.78
CA LEU A 118 -17.11 -12.08 -13.41
C LEU A 118 -15.58 -11.94 -13.45
N THR A 119 -15.12 -10.79 -13.94
CA THR A 119 -13.71 -10.44 -14.16
C THR A 119 -12.93 -10.23 -12.88
N SER A 120 -13.59 -10.00 -11.75
CA SER A 120 -12.97 -9.45 -10.53
C SER A 120 -12.81 -10.44 -9.37
N THR A 121 -13.38 -11.64 -9.44
CA THR A 121 -13.44 -12.54 -8.29
C THR A 121 -12.60 -13.79 -8.51
N MET A 122 -11.31 -13.71 -8.17
CA MET A 122 -10.56 -14.93 -7.89
C MET A 122 -10.74 -15.26 -6.40
N PRO A 123 -11.65 -16.18 -6.03
CA PRO A 123 -11.93 -16.46 -4.63
C PRO A 123 -10.71 -17.03 -3.94
N CYS A 124 -10.59 -16.72 -2.66
CA CYS A 124 -9.60 -17.36 -1.81
C CYS A 124 -9.82 -18.88 -1.81
N ALA A 125 -8.74 -19.65 -1.99
CA ALA A 125 -8.80 -21.11 -1.93
C ALA A 125 -9.27 -21.61 -0.55
N LYS A 126 -8.90 -20.88 0.51
CA LYS A 126 -9.23 -21.22 1.90
C LYS A 126 -10.66 -20.81 2.24
N LEU A 127 -11.44 -21.77 2.74
CA LEU A 127 -12.68 -21.50 3.47
C LEU A 127 -12.33 -21.29 4.95
N ILE A 128 -12.37 -20.04 5.39
CA ILE A 128 -11.93 -19.63 6.72
C ILE A 128 -12.98 -20.07 7.74
N GLY A 129 -12.53 -20.68 8.85
CA GLY A 129 -13.40 -21.23 9.89
C GLY A 129 -13.86 -22.68 9.70
N ALA A 130 -13.71 -23.25 8.50
CA ALA A 130 -14.15 -24.63 8.22
C ALA A 130 -13.41 -25.68 9.06
N SER A 131 -12.09 -25.57 9.20
CA SER A 131 -11.28 -26.53 9.96
C SER A 131 -11.61 -26.56 11.46
N HIS A 132 -12.29 -25.55 11.98
CA HIS A 132 -12.68 -25.42 13.39
C HIS A 132 -14.20 -25.50 13.58
N ASN A 133 -14.94 -26.00 12.59
CA ASN A 133 -16.41 -26.12 12.61
C ASN A 133 -17.12 -24.83 13.06
N ARG A 134 -16.62 -23.66 12.63
CA ARG A 134 -17.25 -22.38 12.96
C ARG A 134 -18.64 -22.33 12.32
N LYS A 135 -19.63 -21.83 13.06
CA LYS A 135 -21.03 -21.72 12.62
C LYS A 135 -21.20 -21.02 11.27
N ASN A 136 -20.40 -19.98 11.03
CA ASN A 136 -20.42 -19.18 9.82
C ASN A 136 -19.04 -19.18 9.15
N PRO A 137 -18.66 -20.24 8.42
CA PRO A 137 -17.41 -20.23 7.68
C PRO A 137 -17.50 -19.24 6.51
N TYR A 138 -16.40 -18.58 6.18
CA TYR A 138 -16.37 -17.53 5.17
C TYR A 138 -15.27 -17.75 4.14
N ARG A 139 -15.62 -17.62 2.86
CA ARG A 139 -14.66 -17.64 1.75
C ARG A 139 -14.67 -16.28 1.07
N PRO A 140 -13.60 -15.47 1.22
CA PRO A 140 -13.47 -14.23 0.46
C PRO A 140 -13.61 -14.48 -1.05
N GLN A 141 -14.40 -13.65 -1.72
CA GLN A 141 -14.63 -13.76 -3.16
C GLN A 141 -13.44 -13.25 -4.00
N SER A 142 -12.54 -12.49 -3.39
CA SER A 142 -11.30 -12.02 -4.00
C SER A 142 -10.09 -12.28 -3.11
N ILE A 143 -8.95 -12.64 -3.72
CA ILE A 143 -7.65 -12.64 -3.06
C ILE A 143 -7.07 -11.22 -2.90
N VAL A 144 -7.55 -10.26 -3.69
CA VAL A 144 -7.15 -8.85 -3.58
C VAL A 144 -8.21 -8.12 -2.77
N ASN A 145 -7.80 -7.53 -1.65
CA ASN A 145 -8.70 -6.90 -0.69
C ASN A 145 -8.13 -5.55 -0.21
N ILE A 146 -8.98 -4.75 0.45
CA ILE A 146 -8.56 -3.46 0.98
C ILE A 146 -7.96 -3.65 2.38
N SER A 147 -6.70 -3.25 2.53
CA SER A 147 -5.93 -3.40 3.76
C SER A 147 -6.42 -2.47 4.88
N ALA A 148 -6.00 -2.80 6.10
CA ALA A 148 -6.40 -2.16 7.34
C ALA A 148 -5.98 -0.69 7.41
N MET A 149 -6.94 0.23 7.46
CA MET A 149 -6.70 1.66 7.70
C MET A 149 -7.83 2.23 8.58
N SER A 150 -7.47 2.75 9.75
CA SER A 150 -8.47 3.16 10.74
C SER A 150 -9.23 4.44 10.38
N PHE A 151 -10.52 4.47 10.70
CA PHE A 151 -11.27 5.72 10.78
C PHE A 151 -10.65 6.62 11.86
N GLY A 152 -10.30 7.85 11.50
CA GLY A 152 -9.47 8.77 12.29
C GLY A 152 -8.07 8.95 11.71
N SER A 153 -7.51 7.92 11.04
CA SER A 153 -6.37 8.10 10.13
C SER A 153 -6.86 8.49 8.74
N LEU A 154 -7.95 7.86 8.29
CA LEU A 154 -8.72 8.25 7.12
C LEU A 154 -9.98 9.02 7.54
N GLY A 155 -10.38 9.98 6.71
CA GLY A 155 -11.64 10.72 6.86
C GLY A 155 -12.84 9.94 6.34
N LYS A 156 -14.05 10.41 6.67
CA LYS A 156 -15.33 9.78 6.31
C LYS A 156 -15.47 9.42 4.83
N ASN A 157 -15.10 10.34 3.94
CA ASN A 157 -15.25 10.15 2.49
C ASN A 157 -14.33 9.05 1.96
N ALA A 158 -13.10 8.97 2.48
CA ALA A 158 -12.14 7.95 2.07
C ALA A 158 -12.61 6.56 2.53
N VAL A 159 -13.05 6.42 3.78
CA VAL A 159 -13.57 5.15 4.29
C VAL A 159 -14.83 4.71 3.52
N ALA A 160 -15.75 5.63 3.26
CA ALA A 160 -16.97 5.35 2.49
C ALA A 160 -16.66 4.92 1.05
N ALA A 161 -15.75 5.62 0.37
CA ALA A 161 -15.33 5.28 -0.98
C ALA A 161 -14.67 3.89 -1.05
N LEU A 162 -13.82 3.55 -0.06
CA LEU A 162 -13.22 2.23 0.03
C LEU A 162 -14.29 1.15 0.26
N ASN A 163 -15.30 1.40 1.10
CA ASN A 163 -16.36 0.43 1.35
C ASN A 163 -17.21 0.16 0.11
N LEU A 164 -17.65 1.23 -0.56
CA LEU A 164 -18.43 1.12 -1.79
C LEU A 164 -17.61 0.45 -2.90
N GLY A 165 -16.33 0.82 -3.05
CA GLY A 165 -15.43 0.17 -3.99
C GLY A 165 -15.20 -1.31 -3.67
N ALA A 166 -15.06 -1.68 -2.40
CA ALA A 166 -14.94 -3.08 -1.99
C ALA A 166 -16.20 -3.89 -2.35
N LYS A 167 -17.38 -3.30 -2.15
CA LYS A 167 -18.66 -3.91 -2.52
C LYS A 167 -18.75 -4.14 -4.03
N GLU A 168 -18.40 -3.15 -4.85
CA GLU A 168 -18.39 -3.25 -6.31
C GLU A 168 -17.34 -4.24 -6.82
N ALA A 169 -16.17 -4.29 -6.18
CA ALA A 169 -15.08 -5.19 -6.53
C ALA A 169 -15.25 -6.61 -5.95
N HIS A 170 -16.32 -6.87 -5.19
CA HIS A 170 -16.55 -8.13 -4.50
C HIS A 170 -15.35 -8.57 -3.63
N CYS A 171 -14.74 -7.62 -2.94
CA CYS A 171 -13.69 -7.88 -1.97
C CYS A 171 -14.10 -7.39 -0.57
N TYR A 172 -13.36 -7.78 0.47
CA TYR A 172 -13.62 -7.25 1.80
C TYR A 172 -12.78 -5.99 2.06
N GLN A 173 -13.27 -5.16 2.98
CA GLN A 173 -12.51 -4.07 3.55
C GLN A 173 -12.11 -4.39 4.99
N ASN A 174 -10.83 -4.20 5.31
CA ASN A 174 -10.37 -4.22 6.69
C ASN A 174 -10.51 -2.83 7.33
N THR A 175 -11.21 -2.76 8.46
CA THR A 175 -11.56 -1.53 9.18
C THR A 175 -10.37 -0.82 9.83
N GLY A 176 -9.24 -1.51 10.01
CA GLY A 176 -8.17 -1.05 10.88
C GLY A 176 -8.55 -1.01 12.36
N GLU A 177 -7.59 -0.63 13.21
CA GLU A 177 -7.79 -0.67 14.67
C GLU A 177 -8.83 0.32 15.20
N GLY A 178 -9.36 1.24 14.39
CA GLY A 178 -10.16 2.39 14.87
C GLY A 178 -11.61 2.09 15.23
N GLY A 179 -12.01 0.82 15.27
CA GLY A 179 -13.42 0.41 15.43
C GLY A 179 -14.24 0.52 14.14
N ILE A 180 -15.49 0.07 14.21
CA ILE A 180 -16.40 0.01 13.06
C ILE A 180 -17.21 1.31 12.95
N SER A 181 -16.70 2.27 12.17
CA SER A 181 -17.45 3.49 11.82
C SER A 181 -18.71 3.24 10.99
N PRO A 182 -19.70 4.15 10.98
CA PRO A 182 -20.85 4.10 10.07
C PRO A 182 -20.45 4.05 8.59
N TYR A 183 -19.31 4.63 8.22
CA TYR A 183 -18.80 4.67 6.85
C TYR A 183 -18.26 3.31 6.36
N HIS A 184 -18.04 2.35 7.27
CA HIS A 184 -17.78 0.94 6.91
C HIS A 184 -19.07 0.15 6.65
N LYS A 185 -20.24 0.71 6.97
CA LYS A 185 -21.53 0.00 6.93
C LYS A 185 -22.30 0.26 5.64
N LEU A 186 -21.61 0.39 4.51
CA LEU A 186 -22.22 0.69 3.20
C LEU A 186 -22.43 -0.57 2.33
N GLY A 187 -22.14 -1.75 2.90
CA GLY A 187 -22.58 -3.04 2.39
C GLY A 187 -21.51 -3.96 1.84
N SER A 188 -20.21 -3.61 1.93
CA SER A 188 -19.15 -4.59 1.69
C SER A 188 -18.98 -5.54 2.87
N ASP A 189 -18.40 -6.71 2.60
CA ASP A 189 -17.90 -7.57 3.67
C ASP A 189 -16.75 -6.87 4.41
N LEU A 190 -16.68 -7.09 5.73
CA LEU A 190 -15.71 -6.45 6.60
C LEU A 190 -14.82 -7.46 7.32
N VAL A 191 -13.58 -7.04 7.52
CA VAL A 191 -12.66 -7.58 8.53
C VAL A 191 -12.55 -6.56 9.64
N TRP A 192 -13.00 -6.92 10.84
CA TRP A 192 -12.82 -6.07 12.00
C TRP A 192 -11.46 -6.34 12.64
N GLN A 193 -10.58 -5.34 12.61
CA GLN A 193 -9.26 -5.46 13.20
C GLN A 193 -9.27 -4.99 14.65
N ILE A 194 -8.83 -5.85 15.55
CA ILE A 194 -8.66 -5.59 16.98
C ILE A 194 -7.16 -5.39 17.24
N GLY A 195 -6.78 -4.16 17.56
CA GLY A 195 -5.44 -3.83 18.06
C GLY A 195 -5.37 -3.82 19.58
N THR A 196 -4.21 -3.43 20.11
CA THR A 196 -3.92 -3.38 21.56
C THR A 196 -4.80 -2.42 22.36
N GLY A 197 -5.38 -1.42 21.69
CA GLY A 197 -6.31 -0.46 22.31
C GLY A 197 -7.76 -0.97 22.41
N TYR A 198 -8.06 -2.15 21.84
CA TYR A 198 -9.39 -2.79 21.83
C TYR A 198 -10.55 -1.87 21.40
N PHE A 199 -10.30 -0.91 20.51
CA PHE A 199 -11.31 0.09 20.16
C PHE A 199 -12.57 -0.53 19.56
N GLY A 200 -13.73 -0.13 20.08
CA GLY A 200 -15.03 -0.71 19.74
C GLY A 200 -15.31 -2.09 20.37
N ALA A 201 -14.39 -2.61 21.19
CA ALA A 201 -14.48 -3.89 21.90
C ALA A 201 -13.97 -3.78 23.35
N ARG A 202 -13.97 -2.57 23.92
CA ARG A 202 -13.35 -2.26 25.22
C ARG A 202 -14.36 -1.78 26.26
N ASP A 203 -14.02 -1.96 27.52
CA ASP A 203 -14.67 -1.31 28.65
C ASP A 203 -14.15 0.12 28.88
N ALA A 204 -14.67 0.78 29.94
CA ALA A 204 -14.30 2.14 30.30
C ALA A 204 -12.83 2.24 30.76
N GLU A 205 -12.29 1.17 31.33
CA GLU A 205 -10.91 1.02 31.79
C GLU A 205 -9.93 0.74 30.65
N GLY A 206 -10.44 0.33 29.49
CA GLY A 206 -9.67 0.05 28.29
C GLY A 206 -9.20 -1.37 28.11
N LYS A 207 -9.74 -2.31 28.89
CA LYS A 207 -9.55 -3.74 28.68
C LYS A 207 -10.56 -4.26 27.67
N PHE A 208 -10.30 -5.45 27.17
CA PHE A 208 -11.25 -6.11 26.27
C PHE A 208 -12.54 -6.46 27.01
N SER A 209 -13.68 -6.15 26.40
CA SER A 209 -15.00 -6.53 26.90
C SER A 209 -15.68 -7.46 25.89
N LEU A 210 -15.90 -8.70 26.30
CA LEU A 210 -16.59 -9.70 25.50
C LEU A 210 -18.04 -9.30 25.18
N GLU A 211 -18.70 -8.60 26.10
CA GLU A 211 -20.06 -8.10 25.92
C GLU A 211 -20.11 -7.05 24.81
N VAL A 212 -19.27 -6.01 24.90
CA VAL A 212 -19.16 -4.96 23.88
C VAL A 212 -18.77 -5.56 22.53
N PHE A 213 -17.83 -6.51 22.52
CA PHE A 213 -17.44 -7.23 21.31
C PHE A 213 -18.61 -7.97 20.66
N LYS A 214 -19.40 -8.73 21.43
CA LYS A 214 -20.58 -9.44 20.90
C LYS A 214 -21.62 -8.48 20.36
N GLN A 215 -21.93 -7.42 21.11
CA GLN A 215 -22.87 -6.39 20.68
C GLN A 215 -22.40 -5.72 19.38
N ALA A 216 -21.10 -5.44 19.24
CA ALA A 216 -20.52 -4.91 18.02
C ALA A 216 -20.72 -5.88 16.83
N ILE A 217 -20.58 -7.19 17.02
CA ILE A 217 -20.80 -8.17 15.95
C ILE A 217 -22.27 -8.27 15.57
N GLU A 218 -23.17 -8.31 16.54
CA GLU A 218 -24.62 -8.37 16.32
C GLU A 218 -25.12 -7.14 15.54
N ASN A 219 -24.60 -5.95 15.87
CA ASN A 219 -24.92 -4.71 15.20
C ASN A 219 -24.25 -4.54 13.82
N ASN A 220 -23.37 -5.47 13.42
CA ASN A 220 -22.60 -5.39 12.18
C ASN A 220 -22.55 -6.75 11.45
N PRO A 221 -23.65 -7.20 10.83
CA PRO A 221 -23.73 -8.51 10.16
C PRO A 221 -22.83 -8.65 8.92
N THR A 222 -22.25 -7.55 8.45
CA THR A 222 -21.25 -7.53 7.36
C THR A 222 -19.85 -7.91 7.83
N VAL A 223 -19.59 -7.97 9.15
CA VAL A 223 -18.31 -8.47 9.68
C VAL A 223 -18.25 -9.99 9.46
N LYS A 224 -17.34 -10.42 8.58
CA LYS A 224 -17.14 -11.83 8.24
C LYS A 224 -15.94 -12.44 8.92
N MET A 225 -14.97 -11.62 9.33
CA MET A 225 -13.74 -12.06 9.98
C MET A 225 -13.27 -11.05 11.03
N ILE A 226 -12.52 -11.56 11.99
CA ILE A 226 -11.80 -10.78 13.00
C ILE A 226 -10.31 -10.94 12.74
N GLU A 227 -9.59 -9.83 12.75
CA GLU A 227 -8.14 -9.82 12.68
C GLU A 227 -7.56 -9.30 14.00
N ILE A 228 -6.81 -10.15 14.70
CA ILE A 228 -6.08 -9.73 15.90
C ILE A 228 -4.72 -9.21 15.45
N LYS A 229 -4.50 -7.91 15.61
CA LYS A 229 -3.27 -7.26 15.17
C LYS A 229 -2.22 -7.27 16.27
N LEU A 230 -1.27 -8.18 16.16
CA LEU A 230 -0.14 -8.30 17.09
C LEU A 230 0.94 -7.23 16.88
N SER A 231 1.13 -6.74 15.65
CA SER A 231 2.14 -5.74 15.32
C SER A 231 1.84 -5.07 13.98
N GLN A 232 2.55 -3.98 13.66
CA GLN A 232 2.59 -3.38 12.32
C GLN A 232 4.02 -3.18 11.84
N GLY A 233 4.24 -3.42 10.54
CA GLY A 233 5.56 -3.24 9.92
C GLY A 233 6.10 -1.81 10.02
N ALA A 234 5.23 -0.79 10.01
CA ALA A 234 5.65 0.60 10.11
C ALA A 234 6.21 0.99 11.49
N LYS A 235 5.71 0.37 12.57
CA LYS A 235 6.13 0.66 13.95
C LYS A 235 6.02 -0.60 14.82
N PRO A 236 6.97 -1.54 14.69
CA PRO A 236 6.95 -2.76 15.52
C PRO A 236 7.07 -2.39 17.00
N GLY A 237 6.28 -3.04 17.86
CA GLY A 237 6.37 -2.90 19.32
C GLY A 237 5.93 -1.55 19.88
N LYS A 238 5.22 -0.72 19.12
CA LYS A 238 4.64 0.54 19.61
C LYS A 238 3.14 0.61 19.34
N GLY A 239 2.38 0.98 20.37
CA GLY A 239 0.97 1.33 20.22
C GLY A 239 0.77 2.68 19.52
N GLY A 240 -0.40 2.87 18.92
CA GLY A 240 -0.80 4.15 18.35
C GLY A 240 -1.09 5.21 19.41
N ILE A 241 -0.92 6.48 19.06
CA ILE A 241 -1.35 7.62 19.87
C ILE A 241 -2.35 8.42 19.05
N LEU A 242 -3.53 8.66 19.62
CA LEU A 242 -4.53 9.59 19.09
C LEU A 242 -4.64 10.80 20.04
N PRO A 243 -4.15 11.98 19.63
CA PRO A 243 -4.26 13.19 20.45
C PRO A 243 -5.71 13.56 20.74
N LYS A 244 -5.99 14.07 21.94
CA LYS A 244 -7.33 14.44 22.41
C LYS A 244 -8.04 15.40 21.46
N ASP A 245 -7.29 16.31 20.84
CA ASP A 245 -7.84 17.34 19.93
C ASP A 245 -8.40 16.71 18.65
N LYS A 246 -8.03 15.47 18.33
CA LYS A 246 -8.60 14.68 17.23
C LYS A 246 -9.74 13.78 17.66
N ILE A 247 -10.07 13.68 18.96
CA ILE A 247 -11.15 12.84 19.49
C ILE A 247 -12.47 13.61 19.41
N THR A 248 -13.10 13.53 18.25
CA THR A 248 -14.47 14.01 18.08
C THR A 248 -15.46 13.14 18.87
N GLU A 249 -16.69 13.64 19.06
CA GLU A 249 -17.76 12.84 19.66
C GLU A 249 -18.01 11.54 18.90
N GLU A 250 -17.96 11.59 17.57
CA GLU A 250 -18.09 10.43 16.71
C GLU A 250 -16.98 9.41 16.96
N ILE A 251 -15.72 9.86 17.02
CA ILE A 251 -14.57 8.98 17.29
C ILE A 251 -14.66 8.37 18.69
N SER A 252 -15.03 9.16 19.69
CA SER A 252 -15.22 8.70 21.07
C SER A 252 -16.24 7.58 21.15
N LYS A 253 -17.41 7.73 20.50
CA LYS A 253 -18.47 6.72 20.45
C LYS A 253 -18.04 5.46 19.70
N ILE A 254 -17.40 5.61 18.53
CA ILE A 254 -16.95 4.47 17.71
C ILE A 254 -15.88 3.65 18.45
N ARG A 255 -14.95 4.33 19.12
CA ARG A 255 -13.79 3.67 19.75
C ARG A 255 -14.03 3.25 21.20
N GLY A 256 -15.05 3.79 21.87
CA GLY A 256 -15.27 3.59 23.30
C GLY A 256 -14.19 4.26 24.15
N ILE A 257 -13.83 5.51 23.82
CA ILE A 257 -12.76 6.26 24.50
C ILE A 257 -13.27 7.61 25.02
N PRO A 258 -12.72 8.12 26.15
CA PRO A 258 -13.10 9.42 26.66
C PRO A 258 -12.54 10.55 25.78
N ARG A 259 -13.15 11.74 25.87
CA ARG A 259 -12.77 12.94 25.09
C ARG A 259 -11.83 13.88 25.82
N ASP A 260 -11.64 13.67 27.12
CA ASP A 260 -10.94 14.58 28.03
C ASP A 260 -9.41 14.41 28.03
N ARG A 261 -8.89 13.35 27.40
CA ARG A 261 -7.48 12.96 27.44
C ARG A 261 -7.02 12.34 26.12
N ASP A 262 -5.70 12.32 25.93
CA ASP A 262 -5.09 11.61 24.81
C ASP A 262 -5.36 10.11 24.93
N CYS A 263 -5.56 9.45 23.79
CA CYS A 263 -5.76 8.03 23.75
C CYS A 263 -4.47 7.34 23.29
N ILE A 264 -3.82 6.65 24.23
CA ILE A 264 -2.60 5.89 23.99
C ILE A 264 -2.95 4.41 23.98
N SER A 265 -2.71 3.74 22.86
CA SER A 265 -2.80 2.29 22.81
C SER A 265 -1.55 1.67 23.46
N PRO A 266 -1.69 0.60 24.25
CA PRO A 266 -0.55 -0.14 24.78
C PRO A 266 0.32 -0.73 23.65
N ASN A 267 1.57 -1.10 23.98
CA ASN A 267 2.48 -1.74 23.02
C ASN A 267 2.16 -3.23 22.78
N SER A 268 1.41 -3.85 23.67
CA SER A 268 0.99 -5.25 23.61
C SER A 268 -0.47 -5.40 24.00
N HIS A 269 -1.07 -6.54 23.65
CA HIS A 269 -2.39 -6.90 24.15
C HIS A 269 -2.34 -7.15 25.66
N SER A 270 -3.38 -6.74 26.40
CA SER A 270 -3.47 -6.95 27.86
C SER A 270 -4.03 -8.32 28.24
N GLU A 271 -4.79 -8.94 27.34
CA GLU A 271 -5.55 -10.16 27.64
C GLU A 271 -4.75 -11.45 27.49
N PHE A 272 -3.61 -11.40 26.79
CA PHE A 272 -2.79 -12.58 26.54
C PHE A 272 -1.31 -12.20 26.45
N THR A 273 -0.46 -13.11 26.90
CA THR A 273 1.00 -12.96 26.96
C THR A 273 1.75 -14.01 26.13
N ASN A 274 1.04 -15.07 25.72
CA ASN A 274 1.59 -16.19 24.97
C ASN A 274 0.58 -16.73 23.95
N VAL A 275 1.04 -17.65 23.10
CA VAL A 275 0.22 -18.24 22.02
C VAL A 275 -0.95 -19.06 22.56
N SER A 276 -0.76 -19.77 23.67
CA SER A 276 -1.81 -20.61 24.27
C SER A 276 -2.97 -19.78 24.82
N GLU A 277 -2.69 -18.61 25.38
CA GLU A 277 -3.72 -17.66 25.87
C GLU A 277 -4.45 -16.94 24.73
N LEU A 278 -3.81 -16.78 23.57
CA LEU A 278 -4.42 -16.13 22.41
C LEU A 278 -5.46 -17.02 21.68
N VAL A 279 -5.27 -18.34 21.69
CA VAL A 279 -5.97 -19.30 20.81
C VAL A 279 -7.28 -19.82 21.41
#